data_AF-A0A699K6J0-F1
#
_entry.id   AF-A0A699K6J0-F1
#
_cell.length_a   1.000
_cell.length_b   1.000
_cell.length_c   1.000
_cell.angle_alpha   90.00
_cell.angle_beta   90.00
_cell.angle_gamma   90.00
#
_symmetry.space_group_name_H-M   'P 1'
#
loop_
_entity.id
_entity.type
_entity.pdbx_description
1 polymer ?
#
loop_
_entity_poly.entity_id
_entity_poly.type
_entity_poly.pdbx_seq_one_letter_code
_entity_poly.pdbx_strand_id
1 'polypeptide(L)'
;MAACGGRNNLVARRVIDDLIDINGEILPLKYLKIFIEQQITDHCRFIARMRDEIRTSTNLISQLNALIAELEASGDYEEVFNLVMELWDDRRDEQDKVVGFNRLIVVAEEKIHSKEIDLEMLEAEDNDEEYFDEVQEDDENNHSNRNVVKRGITRLYKFHREYGKLDGIKLIVTFDALNRISGKHRALFSSFL
;
A
#
# COMPACT_ATOMS: atom_id res chain seq x y z
N MET A 1 -41.66 -37.59 -23.31
CA MET A 1 -40.50 -37.64 -22.40
C MET A 1 -40.50 -36.36 -21.58
N ALA A 2 -40.79 -36.44 -20.28
CA ALA A 2 -40.89 -35.29 -19.39
C ALA A 2 -39.50 -34.88 -18.89
N ALA A 3 -39.12 -33.61 -19.12
CA ALA A 3 -37.88 -33.04 -18.61
C ALA A 3 -38.06 -32.68 -17.13
N CYS A 4 -37.68 -33.60 -16.24
CA CYS A 4 -37.44 -33.29 -14.84
C CYS A 4 -36.04 -32.65 -14.71
N GLY A 5 -35.97 -31.32 -14.73
CA GLY A 5 -34.78 -30.57 -14.33
C GLY A 5 -35.18 -29.13 -14.05
N GLY A 6 -34.94 -28.52 -12.90
CA GLY A 6 -34.35 -28.99 -11.66
C GLY A 6 -34.44 -27.79 -10.70
N ARG A 7 -35.28 -27.89 -9.66
CA ARG A 7 -35.45 -26.82 -8.64
C ARG A 7 -34.12 -26.42 -7.98
N ASN A 8 -33.15 -27.33 -8.00
CA ASN A 8 -31.82 -27.14 -7.42
C ASN A 8 -30.97 -26.10 -8.19
N ASN A 9 -31.30 -25.80 -9.45
CA ASN A 9 -30.59 -24.79 -10.25
C ASN A 9 -30.99 -23.35 -9.92
N LEU A 10 -32.18 -23.11 -9.35
CA LEU A 10 -32.62 -21.77 -8.97
C LEU A 10 -31.95 -21.29 -7.69
N VAL A 11 -31.75 -22.19 -6.72
CA VAL A 11 -31.02 -21.91 -5.49
C VAL A 11 -29.54 -21.70 -5.80
N ALA A 12 -28.94 -22.54 -6.64
CA ALA A 12 -27.55 -22.38 -7.06
C ALA A 12 -27.33 -21.08 -7.85
N ARG A 13 -28.27 -20.68 -8.72
CA ARG A 13 -28.22 -19.39 -9.42
C ARG A 13 -28.30 -18.21 -8.45
N ARG A 14 -29.28 -18.18 -7.55
CA ARG A 14 -29.38 -17.11 -6.53
C ARG A 14 -28.11 -17.00 -5.69
N VAL A 15 -27.55 -18.12 -5.24
CA VAL A 15 -26.29 -18.10 -4.46
C VAL A 15 -25.11 -17.57 -5.28
N ILE A 16 -25.07 -17.84 -6.59
CA ILE A 16 -24.04 -17.30 -7.49
C ILE A 16 -24.24 -15.80 -7.74
N ASP A 17 -25.48 -15.37 -7.96
CA ASP A 17 -25.82 -13.96 -8.17
C ASP A 17 -25.57 -13.14 -6.89
N ASP A 18 -25.98 -13.65 -5.72
CA ASP A 18 -25.69 -13.07 -4.40
C ASP A 18 -24.17 -13.02 -4.14
N LEU A 19 -23.41 -14.06 -4.55
CA LEU A 19 -21.94 -14.06 -4.47
C LEU A 19 -21.31 -13.08 -5.46
N ILE A 20 -21.91 -12.81 -6.61
CA ILE A 20 -21.42 -11.82 -7.58
C ILE A 20 -21.71 -10.40 -7.09
N ASP A 21 -22.87 -10.17 -6.47
CA ASP A 21 -23.24 -8.91 -5.79
C ASP A 21 -22.30 -8.63 -4.60
N ILE A 22 -22.07 -9.61 -3.75
CA ILE A 22 -21.20 -9.47 -2.57
C ILE A 22 -19.72 -9.25 -2.98
N ASN A 23 -19.29 -9.85 -4.10
CA ASN A 23 -17.89 -9.95 -4.48
C ASN A 23 -17.51 -9.06 -5.68
N GLY A 24 -18.46 -8.32 -6.24
CA GLY A 24 -18.34 -7.63 -7.53
C GLY A 24 -17.41 -6.41 -7.50
N GLU A 25 -17.67 -5.44 -6.63
CA GLU A 25 -16.95 -4.14 -6.67
C GLU A 25 -16.59 -3.60 -5.26
N ILE A 26 -17.44 -3.86 -4.25
CA ILE A 26 -17.32 -3.29 -2.91
C ILE A 26 -16.17 -3.90 -2.07
N LEU A 27 -15.93 -5.21 -2.17
CA LEU A 27 -14.89 -5.87 -1.37
C LEU A 27 -13.46 -5.49 -1.82
N PRO A 28 -13.11 -5.56 -3.12
CA PRO A 28 -11.77 -5.20 -3.58
C PRO A 28 -11.39 -3.74 -3.27
N LEU A 29 -12.33 -2.80 -3.42
CA LEU A 29 -12.10 -1.37 -3.13
C LEU A 29 -11.87 -1.13 -1.63
N LYS A 30 -12.66 -1.76 -0.76
CA LYS A 30 -12.44 -1.70 0.70
C LYS A 30 -11.08 -2.26 1.12
N TYR A 31 -10.65 -3.38 0.54
CA TYR A 31 -9.32 -3.93 0.84
C TYR A 31 -8.19 -3.01 0.34
N LEU A 32 -8.35 -2.42 -0.85
CA LEU A 32 -7.38 -1.50 -1.41
C LEU A 32 -7.26 -0.21 -0.57
N LYS A 33 -8.40 0.32 -0.11
CA LYS A 33 -8.47 1.45 0.82
C LYS A 33 -7.65 1.19 2.09
N ILE A 34 -7.94 0.09 2.78
CA ILE A 34 -7.22 -0.32 4.01
C ILE A 34 -5.71 -0.44 3.74
N PHE A 35 -5.33 -0.98 2.58
CA PHE A 35 -3.92 -1.14 2.20
C PHE A 35 -3.21 0.21 1.98
N ILE A 36 -3.86 1.17 1.34
CA ILE A 36 -3.31 2.52 1.12
C ILE A 36 -3.19 3.28 2.44
N GLU A 37 -4.23 3.24 3.28
CA GLU A 37 -4.22 3.84 4.62
C GLU A 37 -3.09 3.27 5.49
N GLN A 38 -2.86 1.96 5.41
CA GLN A 38 -1.75 1.29 6.10
C GLN A 38 -0.39 1.80 5.61
N GLN A 39 -0.20 1.94 4.29
CA GLN A 39 1.04 2.49 3.75
C GLN A 39 1.27 3.94 4.20
N ILE A 40 0.25 4.80 4.20
CA ILE A 40 0.35 6.18 4.71
C ILE A 40 0.78 6.15 6.17
N THR A 41 0.13 5.33 6.99
CA THR A 41 0.45 5.18 8.42
C THR A 41 1.90 4.75 8.64
N ASP A 42 2.41 3.82 7.84
CA ASP A 42 3.80 3.34 7.96
C ASP A 42 4.82 4.42 7.57
N HIS A 43 4.55 5.21 6.53
CA HIS A 43 5.40 6.36 6.16
C HIS A 43 5.36 7.45 7.24
N CYS A 44 4.19 7.75 7.82
CA CYS A 44 4.07 8.68 8.95
C CYS A 44 4.91 8.21 10.16
N ARG A 45 4.86 6.91 10.48
CA ARG A 45 5.68 6.32 11.56
C ARG A 45 7.17 6.42 11.25
N PHE A 46 7.56 6.20 10.00
CA PHE A 46 8.94 6.36 9.55
C PHE A 46 9.42 7.81 9.72
N ILE A 47 8.63 8.80 9.29
CA ILE A 47 8.96 10.23 9.45
C ILE A 47 9.12 10.59 10.94
N ALA A 48 8.22 10.11 11.81
CA ALA A 48 8.32 10.36 13.24
C ALA A 48 9.67 9.87 13.82
N ARG A 49 10.09 8.65 13.45
CA ARG A 49 11.40 8.12 13.84
C ARG A 49 12.56 8.97 13.30
N MET A 50 12.51 9.38 12.04
CA MET A 50 13.57 10.25 11.48
C MET A 50 13.67 11.60 12.21
N ARG A 51 12.54 12.18 12.64
CA ARG A 51 12.53 13.41 13.42
C ARG A 51 13.15 13.24 14.81
N ASP A 52 12.94 12.09 15.45
CA ASP A 52 13.59 11.76 16.73
C ASP A 52 15.11 11.59 16.57
N GLU A 53 15.56 10.96 15.48
CA GLU A 53 16.99 10.85 15.16
C GLU A 53 17.62 12.22 14.88
N ILE A 54 16.96 13.08 14.09
CA ILE A 54 17.40 14.47 13.86
C ILE A 54 17.55 15.23 15.18
N ARG A 55 16.58 15.08 16.09
CA ARG A 55 16.64 15.73 17.41
C ARG A 55 17.86 15.24 18.20
N THR A 56 18.14 13.95 18.15
CA THR A 56 19.30 13.34 18.82
C THR A 56 20.62 13.88 18.25
N SER A 57 20.80 13.85 16.92
CA SER A 57 21.99 14.41 16.27
C SER A 57 22.15 15.92 16.52
N THR A 58 21.05 16.69 16.52
CA THR A 58 21.09 18.13 16.81
C THR A 58 21.57 18.42 18.25
N ASN A 59 21.16 17.58 19.21
CA ASN A 59 21.65 17.68 20.58
C ASN A 59 23.15 17.34 20.67
N LEU A 60 23.62 16.31 19.95
CA LEU A 60 25.04 15.95 19.90
C LEU A 60 25.88 17.06 19.28
N ILE A 61 25.45 17.64 18.15
CA ILE A 61 26.11 18.80 17.53
C ILE A 61 26.25 19.95 18.52
N SER A 62 25.21 20.20 19.33
CA SER A 62 25.23 21.26 20.34
C SER A 62 26.25 20.97 21.45
N GLN A 63 26.36 19.71 21.90
CA GLN A 63 27.35 19.29 22.88
C GLN A 63 28.78 19.37 22.33
N LEU A 64 29.01 18.89 21.09
CA LEU A 64 30.30 18.99 20.41
C LEU A 64 30.74 20.44 20.26
N ASN A 65 29.83 21.34 19.84
CA ASN A 65 30.14 22.77 19.75
C ASN A 65 30.55 23.38 21.10
N ALA A 66 29.89 22.99 22.19
CA ALA A 66 30.25 23.47 23.52
C ALA A 66 31.64 22.96 23.95
N LEU A 67 31.93 21.68 23.71
CA LEU A 67 33.22 21.07 24.05
C LEU A 67 34.37 21.69 23.23
N ILE A 68 34.17 21.89 21.92
CA ILE A 68 35.14 22.57 21.04
C ILE A 68 35.45 23.96 21.60
N ALA A 69 34.42 24.74 21.95
CA ALA A 69 34.61 26.10 22.47
C ALA A 69 35.36 26.11 23.83
N GLU A 70 35.10 25.14 24.70
CA GLU A 70 35.82 24.98 25.96
C GLU A 70 37.30 24.65 25.74
N LEU A 71 37.60 23.73 24.83
CA LEU A 71 38.98 23.35 24.47
C LEU A 71 39.73 24.53 23.82
N GLU A 72 39.10 25.27 22.91
CA GLU A 72 39.66 26.46 22.28
C GLU A 72 39.95 27.58 23.32
N ALA A 73 39.16 27.65 24.40
CA ALA A 73 39.34 28.62 25.48
C ALA A 73 40.37 28.19 26.54
N SER A 74 40.80 26.93 26.56
CA SER A 74 41.66 26.37 27.61
C SER A 74 43.10 26.93 27.63
N GLY A 75 43.53 27.59 26.55
CA GLY A 75 44.84 28.27 26.47
C GLY A 75 46.03 27.37 26.15
N ASP A 76 45.86 26.04 26.18
CA ASP A 76 46.86 25.05 25.74
C ASP A 76 46.48 24.43 24.39
N TYR A 77 46.43 25.28 23.37
CA TYR A 77 45.94 24.91 22.05
C TYR A 77 46.79 23.82 21.38
N GLU A 78 48.09 23.77 21.68
CA GLU A 78 49.01 22.79 21.08
C GLU A 78 48.74 21.38 21.60
N GLU A 79 48.36 21.22 22.88
CA GLU A 79 48.00 19.93 23.45
C GLU A 79 46.63 19.42 22.96
N VAL A 80 45.66 20.31 22.75
CA VAL A 80 44.28 19.93 22.40
C VAL A 80 43.99 19.94 20.89
N PHE A 81 44.92 20.38 20.05
CA PHE A 81 44.70 20.58 18.60
C PHE A 81 44.13 19.34 17.91
N ASN A 82 44.77 18.18 18.10
CA ASN A 82 44.33 16.94 17.45
C ASN A 82 42.91 16.55 17.88
N LEU A 83 42.59 16.70 19.17
CA LEU A 83 41.27 16.42 19.70
C LEU A 83 40.21 17.36 19.12
N VAL A 84 40.52 18.66 18.98
CA VAL A 84 39.60 19.63 18.36
C VAL A 84 39.31 19.27 16.91
N MET A 85 40.32 18.81 16.15
CA MET A 85 40.15 18.37 14.77
C MET A 85 39.24 17.13 14.67
N GLU A 86 39.43 16.13 15.55
CA GLU A 86 38.55 14.96 15.62
C GLU A 86 37.10 15.36 15.92
N LEU A 87 36.87 16.25 16.90
CA LEU A 87 35.53 16.74 17.25
C LEU A 87 34.88 17.54 16.12
N TRP A 88 35.66 18.24 15.30
CA TRP A 88 35.15 18.94 14.11
C TRP A 88 34.66 17.98 13.05
N ASP A 89 35.37 16.87 12.84
CA ASP A 89 34.98 15.82 11.91
C ASP A 89 33.73 15.10 12.42
N ASP A 90 33.68 14.72 13.71
CA ASP A 90 32.49 14.13 14.34
C ASP A 90 31.26 15.04 14.21
N ARG A 91 31.44 16.35 14.42
CA ARG A 91 30.37 17.33 14.25
C ARG A 91 29.89 17.38 12.81
N ARG A 92 30.79 17.29 11.83
CA ARG A 92 30.44 17.30 10.41
C ARG A 92 29.65 16.04 10.04
N ASP A 93 30.06 14.88 10.55
CA ASP A 93 29.36 13.61 10.35
C ASP A 93 27.93 13.67 10.90
N GLU A 94 27.73 14.26 12.09
CA GLU A 94 26.38 14.46 12.64
C GLU A 94 25.54 15.45 11.82
N GLN A 95 26.15 16.51 11.28
CA GLN A 95 25.46 17.44 10.38
C GLN A 95 25.02 16.75 9.08
N ASP A 96 25.88 15.93 8.50
CA ASP A 96 25.59 15.18 7.28
C ASP A 96 24.45 14.16 7.53
N LYS A 97 24.42 13.52 8.70
CA LYS A 97 23.28 12.67 9.11
C LYS A 97 21.97 13.47 9.16
N VAL A 98 21.95 14.65 9.77
CA VAL A 98 20.77 15.51 9.83
C VAL A 98 20.27 15.87 8.42
N VAL A 99 21.19 16.24 7.51
CA VAL A 99 20.85 16.51 6.10
C VAL A 99 20.28 15.26 5.43
N GLY A 100 20.89 14.10 5.66
CA GLY A 100 20.43 12.80 5.14
C GLY A 100 19.02 12.46 5.60
N PHE A 101 18.72 12.58 6.89
CA PHE A 101 17.39 12.31 7.43
C PHE A 101 16.34 13.28 6.90
N ASN A 102 16.64 14.57 6.80
CA ASN A 102 15.73 15.54 6.19
C ASN A 102 15.38 15.17 4.74
N ARG A 103 16.36 14.72 3.95
CA ARG A 103 16.11 14.24 2.59
C ARG A 103 15.18 13.02 2.57
N LEU A 104 15.37 12.07 3.50
CA LEU A 104 14.50 10.90 3.61
C LEU A 104 13.07 11.27 4.02
N ILE A 105 12.90 12.27 4.88
CA ILE A 105 11.58 12.80 5.26
C ILE A 105 10.87 13.36 4.03
N VAL A 106 11.52 14.19 3.23
CA VAL A 106 10.94 14.76 2.00
C VAL A 106 10.45 13.65 1.06
N VAL A 107 11.27 12.62 0.82
CA VAL A 107 10.88 11.47 -0.02
C VAL A 107 9.68 10.71 0.56
N ALA A 108 9.59 10.57 1.89
CA ALA A 108 8.46 9.92 2.53
C ALA A 108 7.18 10.78 2.46
N GLU A 109 7.30 12.10 2.57
CA GLU A 109 6.19 13.05 2.42
C GLU A 109 5.63 13.02 1.00
N GLU A 110 6.48 12.97 -0.04
CA GLU A 110 6.05 12.81 -1.44
C GLU A 110 5.27 11.50 -1.66
N LYS A 111 5.71 10.40 -1.02
CA LYS A 111 5.01 9.11 -1.08
C LYS A 111 3.66 9.15 -0.38
N ILE A 112 3.57 9.81 0.78
CA ILE A 112 2.30 10.01 1.49
C ILE A 112 1.35 10.78 0.58
N HIS A 113 1.79 11.91 0.03
CA HIS A 113 0.95 12.74 -0.82
C HIS A 113 0.43 11.97 -2.05
N SER A 114 1.29 11.18 -2.69
CA SER A 114 0.88 10.32 -3.81
C SER A 114 -0.18 9.29 -3.39
N LYS A 115 -0.06 8.73 -2.18
CA LYS A 115 -1.01 7.75 -1.62
C LYS A 115 -2.32 8.38 -1.17
N GLU A 116 -2.29 9.62 -0.69
CA GLU A 116 -3.49 10.39 -0.37
C GLU A 116 -4.30 10.70 -1.64
N ILE A 117 -3.63 11.01 -2.76
CA ILE A 117 -4.30 11.15 -4.06
C ILE A 117 -4.92 9.81 -4.50
N ASP A 118 -4.19 8.70 -4.39
CA ASP A 118 -4.74 7.36 -4.69
C ASP A 118 -6.00 7.07 -3.85
N LEU A 119 -6.00 7.47 -2.57
CA LEU A 119 -7.13 7.29 -1.65
C LEU A 119 -8.34 8.16 -2.04
N GLU A 120 -8.11 9.44 -2.37
CA GLU A 120 -9.16 10.37 -2.79
C GLU A 120 -9.86 9.89 -4.08
N MET A 121 -9.09 9.38 -5.05
CA MET A 121 -9.66 8.81 -6.28
C MET A 121 -10.56 7.60 -6.00
N LEU A 122 -10.18 6.74 -5.05
CA LEU A 122 -11.00 5.58 -4.66
C LEU A 122 -12.30 6.01 -3.97
N GLU A 123 -12.27 7.09 -3.18
CA GLU A 123 -13.47 7.62 -2.52
C GLU A 123 -14.41 8.32 -3.50
N ALA A 124 -13.89 8.88 -4.60
CA ALA A 124 -14.72 9.44 -5.66
C ALA A 124 -15.46 8.35 -6.46
N GLU A 125 -14.81 7.22 -6.74
CA GLU A 125 -15.42 6.09 -7.48
C GLU A 125 -16.56 5.40 -6.70
N ASP A 126 -16.49 5.36 -5.36
CA ASP A 126 -17.55 4.79 -4.50
C ASP A 126 -18.85 5.64 -4.48
N ASN A 127 -18.82 6.90 -4.95
CA ASN A 127 -19.96 7.84 -4.88
C ASN A 127 -20.78 7.97 -6.17
N ASP A 128 -20.38 7.32 -7.27
CA ASP A 128 -21.09 7.36 -8.56
C ASP A 128 -22.19 6.28 -8.68
N GLU A 129 -22.47 5.50 -7.63
CA GLU A 129 -23.53 4.47 -7.57
C GLU A 129 -24.93 5.04 -7.26
N GLU A 130 -25.29 6.20 -7.84
CA GLU A 130 -26.65 6.73 -7.77
C GLU A 130 -27.50 6.27 -8.97
N TYR A 131 -28.43 5.34 -8.69
CA TYR A 131 -29.69 5.07 -9.43
C TYR A 131 -29.61 4.47 -10.86
N PHE A 132 -29.57 3.14 -10.96
CA PHE A 132 -30.23 2.44 -12.08
C PHE A 132 -31.56 1.87 -11.58
N ASP A 133 -32.63 2.62 -11.80
CA ASP A 133 -34.00 2.15 -11.62
C ASP A 133 -34.28 1.02 -12.63
N GLU A 134 -34.99 0.00 -12.15
CA GLU A 134 -35.29 -1.23 -12.88
C GLU A 134 -35.95 -0.97 -14.24
N VAL A 135 -35.39 -1.57 -15.29
CA VAL A 135 -36.20 -2.01 -16.43
C VAL A 135 -35.88 -3.47 -16.69
N GLN A 136 -36.77 -4.35 -16.22
CA GLN A 136 -36.91 -5.69 -16.75
C GLN A 136 -37.30 -5.59 -18.23
N GLU A 137 -36.60 -6.31 -19.10
CA GLU A 137 -37.29 -7.24 -19.99
C GLU A 137 -36.32 -8.28 -20.58
N ASP A 138 -36.92 -9.44 -20.80
CA ASP A 138 -36.37 -10.73 -21.17
C ASP A 138 -35.57 -10.73 -22.49
N ASP A 139 -34.43 -11.44 -22.52
CA ASP A 139 -34.20 -12.63 -23.34
C ASP A 139 -32.70 -12.90 -23.61
N GLU A 140 -32.36 -14.19 -23.50
CA GLU A 140 -31.19 -14.88 -24.07
C GLU A 140 -29.93 -14.07 -24.43
N ASN A 141 -28.95 -13.96 -23.51
CA ASN A 141 -27.55 -13.97 -23.95
C ASN A 141 -26.52 -14.38 -22.89
N ASN A 142 -26.03 -15.62 -22.98
CA ASN A 142 -24.95 -16.20 -22.15
C ASN A 142 -23.55 -15.57 -22.39
N HIS A 143 -23.45 -14.42 -23.08
CA HIS A 143 -22.18 -13.76 -23.39
C HIS A 143 -21.77 -12.65 -22.40
N SER A 144 -22.68 -12.16 -21.55
CA SER A 144 -22.41 -11.04 -20.62
C SER A 144 -21.47 -11.43 -19.46
N ASN A 145 -21.67 -12.60 -18.85
CA ASN A 145 -20.92 -13.03 -17.66
C ASN A 145 -19.41 -13.23 -17.92
N ARG A 146 -19.04 -13.64 -19.14
CA ARG A 146 -17.63 -13.76 -19.54
C ARG A 146 -16.91 -12.40 -19.60
N ASN A 147 -17.63 -11.34 -19.95
CA ASN A 147 -17.04 -10.01 -20.08
C ASN A 147 -16.79 -9.37 -18.71
N VAL A 148 -17.66 -9.62 -17.73
CA VAL A 148 -17.47 -9.18 -16.34
C VAL A 148 -16.25 -9.86 -15.72
N VAL A 149 -16.14 -11.19 -15.84
CA VAL A 149 -14.97 -11.95 -15.38
C VAL A 149 -13.68 -11.48 -16.06
N LYS A 150 -13.71 -11.23 -17.37
CA LYS A 150 -12.55 -10.67 -18.10
C LYS A 150 -12.19 -9.27 -17.62
N ARG A 151 -13.16 -8.43 -17.28
CA ARG A 151 -12.94 -7.07 -16.77
C ARG A 151 -12.29 -7.12 -15.39
N GLY A 152 -12.76 -7.98 -14.49
CA GLY A 152 -12.14 -8.23 -13.18
C GLY A 152 -10.70 -8.76 -13.29
N ILE A 153 -10.46 -9.75 -14.15
CA ILE A 153 -9.10 -10.29 -14.38
C ILE A 153 -8.16 -9.21 -14.97
N THR A 154 -8.68 -8.36 -15.87
CA THR A 154 -7.88 -7.28 -16.47
C THR A 154 -7.51 -6.20 -15.45
N ARG A 155 -8.46 -5.84 -14.56
CA ARG A 155 -8.22 -4.93 -13.43
C ARG A 155 -7.14 -5.52 -12.50
N LEU A 156 -7.24 -6.80 -12.15
CA LEU A 156 -6.26 -7.50 -11.30
C LEU A 156 -4.87 -7.60 -11.95
N TYR A 157 -4.80 -7.84 -13.27
CA TYR A 157 -3.55 -7.88 -14.03
C TYR A 157 -2.86 -6.50 -14.11
N LYS A 158 -3.62 -5.43 -14.35
CA LYS A 158 -3.09 -4.06 -14.32
C LYS A 158 -2.54 -3.71 -12.95
N PHE A 159 -3.30 -4.02 -11.89
CA PHE A 159 -2.88 -3.82 -10.51
C PHE A 159 -1.54 -4.51 -10.20
N HIS A 160 -1.39 -5.79 -10.57
CA HIS A 160 -0.14 -6.52 -10.37
C HIS A 160 1.03 -5.95 -11.19
N ARG A 161 0.76 -5.40 -12.39
CA ARG A 161 1.78 -4.80 -13.27
C ARG A 161 2.26 -3.43 -12.76
N GLU A 162 1.36 -2.61 -12.22
CA GLU A 162 1.68 -1.26 -11.74
C GLU A 162 2.30 -1.26 -10.35
N TYR A 163 1.85 -2.15 -9.44
CA TYR A 163 2.26 -2.11 -8.04
C TYR A 163 3.28 -3.18 -7.64
N GLY A 164 3.70 -4.04 -8.58
CA GLY A 164 4.79 -5.00 -8.39
C GLY A 164 4.46 -6.16 -7.46
N LYS A 165 5.40 -7.11 -7.33
CA LYS A 165 5.30 -8.27 -6.42
C LYS A 165 5.12 -7.73 -5.00
N LEU A 166 3.93 -7.94 -4.42
CA LEU A 166 3.67 -7.67 -3.02
C LEU A 166 4.61 -8.56 -2.19
N ASP A 167 5.62 -7.95 -1.58
CA ASP A 167 6.56 -8.61 -0.66
C ASP A 167 5.81 -9.09 0.59
N GLY A 168 5.17 -10.27 0.48
CA GLY A 168 4.74 -11.07 1.62
C GLY A 168 3.27 -11.03 2.02
N ILE A 169 2.40 -10.21 1.42
CA ILE A 169 0.95 -10.30 1.71
C ILE A 169 0.36 -11.46 0.91
N LYS A 170 0.08 -12.56 1.62
CA LYS A 170 -0.64 -13.76 1.18
C LYS A 170 -1.98 -13.42 0.48
N LEU A 171 -1.92 -13.15 -0.82
CA LEU A 171 -3.01 -13.40 -1.78
C LEU A 171 -3.37 -14.90 -1.88
N ILE A 172 -2.63 -15.77 -1.17
CA ILE A 172 -2.91 -17.20 -1.06
C ILE A 172 -4.30 -17.46 -0.45
N VAL A 173 -4.78 -16.64 0.49
CA VAL A 173 -6.06 -16.90 1.17
C VAL A 173 -7.27 -16.66 0.25
N THR A 174 -7.21 -15.62 -0.58
CA THR A 174 -8.24 -15.32 -1.59
C THR A 174 -8.14 -16.26 -2.79
N PHE A 175 -6.92 -16.65 -3.20
CA PHE A 175 -6.76 -17.64 -4.27
C PHE A 175 -7.15 -19.06 -3.86
N ASP A 176 -6.89 -19.51 -2.64
CA ASP A 176 -7.35 -20.84 -2.18
C ASP A 176 -8.87 -20.89 -2.03
N ALA A 177 -9.50 -19.81 -1.58
CA ALA A 177 -10.95 -19.68 -1.56
C ALA A 177 -11.54 -19.73 -2.99
N LEU A 178 -10.95 -19.00 -3.94
CA LEU A 178 -11.34 -19.03 -5.35
C LEU A 178 -11.05 -20.39 -6.02
N ASN A 179 -9.94 -21.05 -5.70
CA ASN A 179 -9.57 -22.39 -6.17
C ASN A 179 -10.57 -23.45 -5.68
N ARG A 180 -11.06 -23.31 -4.45
CA ARG A 180 -12.04 -24.23 -3.84
C ARG A 180 -13.43 -24.10 -4.47
N ILE A 181 -13.79 -22.90 -4.94
CA ILE A 181 -15.08 -22.61 -5.61
C ILE A 181 -15.02 -22.93 -7.11
N SER A 182 -13.87 -22.71 -7.77
CA SER A 182 -13.79 -22.73 -9.22
C SER A 182 -13.74 -24.12 -9.85
N GLY A 183 -13.22 -25.16 -9.17
CA GLY A 183 -13.28 -26.60 -9.52
C GLY A 183 -12.77 -27.06 -10.89
N LYS A 184 -13.21 -26.42 -11.99
CA LYS A 184 -12.96 -26.69 -13.40
C LYS A 184 -11.86 -25.83 -14.05
N HIS A 185 -11.41 -24.72 -13.43
CA HIS A 185 -10.38 -23.84 -14.03
C HIS A 185 -8.99 -23.93 -13.36
N ARG A 186 -8.68 -25.07 -12.73
CA ARG A 186 -7.43 -25.33 -12.00
C ARG A 186 -6.15 -25.06 -12.80
N ALA A 187 -6.19 -25.26 -14.12
CA ALA A 187 -5.05 -25.05 -15.02
C ALA A 187 -4.74 -23.57 -15.31
N LEU A 188 -5.74 -22.67 -15.25
CA LEU A 188 -5.53 -21.25 -15.51
C LEU A 188 -4.90 -20.51 -14.34
N PHE A 189 -5.08 -21.01 -13.10
CA PHE A 189 -4.54 -20.35 -11.91
C PHE A 189 -3.17 -20.86 -11.49
N SER A 190 -2.77 -22.06 -11.94
CA SER A 190 -1.45 -22.63 -11.63
C SER A 190 -0.30 -21.91 -12.36
N SER A 191 -0.57 -21.11 -13.39
CA SER A 191 0.43 -20.27 -14.06
C SER A 191 0.66 -18.92 -13.37
N PHE A 192 -0.02 -18.65 -12.25
CA PHE A 192 0.06 -17.40 -11.47
C PHE A 192 0.76 -17.57 -10.09
N LEU A 193 1.16 -18.79 -9.74
CA LEU A 193 2.07 -19.11 -8.62
C LEU A 193 3.51 -19.21 -9.14
#